data_AF-A0A0Q5DJF7-F1
#
_entry.id   AF-A0A0Q5DJF7-F1
#
_cell.length_a   1.000
_cell.length_b   1.000
_cell.length_c   1.000
_cell.angle_alpha   90.00
_cell.angle_beta   90.00
_cell.angle_gamma   90.00
#
_symmetry.space_group_name_H-M   'P 1'
#
loop_
_entity.id
_entity.type
_entity.pdbx_description
1 polymer ?
#
loop_
_entity_poly.entity_id
_entity_poly.type
_entity_poly.pdbx_seq_one_letter_code
_entity_poly.pdbx_strand_id
1 'polypeptide(L)' 'MNSVIDLLERPKVFARVATATVAAAARAMAAGGPYALWEDGVLVLLYPDGHCERVGEKNDYRENEHER' A
#
# COMPACT_ATOMS: atom_id res chain seq x y z
N MET A 1 -19.69 10.35 19.18
CA MET A 1 -19.28 9.98 17.81
C MET A 1 -18.08 9.07 17.99
N ASN A 2 -18.17 7.77 17.67
CA ASN A 2 -17.03 6.86 17.86
C ASN A 2 -16.09 7.05 16.66
N SER A 3 -14.82 7.33 16.94
CA SER A 3 -13.79 7.40 15.90
C SER A 3 -13.61 6.03 15.26
N VAL A 4 -13.14 6.01 14.00
CA VAL A 4 -12.69 4.78 13.35
C VAL A 4 -11.58 4.12 14.18
N ILE A 5 -10.75 4.92 14.87
CA ILE A 5 -9.71 4.44 15.77
C ILE A 5 -10.34 3.66 16.95
N ASP A 6 -11.32 4.23 17.65
CA ASP A 6 -12.03 3.57 18.76
C ASP A 6 -12.73 2.26 18.33
N LEU A 7 -13.12 2.18 17.06
CA LEU A 7 -13.72 0.98 16.49
C LEU A 7 -12.66 -0.11 16.24
N LEU A 8 -11.47 0.28 15.77
CA LEU A 8 -10.33 -0.61 15.53
C LEU A 8 -9.65 -1.07 16.82
N GLU A 9 -9.79 -0.35 17.94
CA GLU A 9 -9.32 -0.82 19.25
C GLU A 9 -10.07 -2.07 19.74
N ARG A 10 -11.23 -2.37 19.16
CA ARG A 10 -12.02 -3.57 19.50
C ARG A 10 -11.42 -4.79 18.79
N PRO A 11 -10.89 -5.80 19.51
CA PRO A 11 -10.15 -6.91 18.89
C PRO A 11 -10.92 -7.66 17.80
N LYS A 12 -12.23 -7.89 18.01
CA LYS A 12 -13.09 -8.57 17.02
C LYS A 12 -13.30 -7.74 15.75
N VAL A 13 -13.36 -6.42 15.85
CA VAL A 13 -13.52 -5.55 14.68
C VAL A 13 -12.20 -5.46 13.94
N PHE A 14 -11.11 -5.22 14.66
CA PHE A 14 -9.77 -5.22 14.10
C PHE A 14 -9.48 -6.48 13.30
N ALA A 15 -9.70 -7.66 13.89
CA ALA A 15 -9.44 -8.94 13.22
C ALA A 15 -10.23 -9.08 11.91
N ARG A 16 -11.48 -8.61 11.88
CA ARG A 16 -12.31 -8.65 10.66
C ARG A 16 -11.79 -7.69 9.60
N VAL A 17 -11.40 -6.48 9.99
CA VAL A 17 -10.80 -5.49 9.08
C VAL A 17 -9.49 -6.02 8.52
N ALA A 18 -8.57 -6.49 9.37
CA ALA A 18 -7.30 -7.07 8.95
C ALA A 18 -7.50 -8.25 7.98
N THR A 19 -8.42 -9.17 8.29
CA THR A 19 -8.73 -10.31 7.41
C THR A 19 -9.26 -9.84 6.05
N ALA A 20 -10.17 -8.86 6.03
CA ALA A 20 -10.73 -8.31 4.80
C ALA A 20 -9.66 -7.63 3.94
N THR A 21 -8.75 -6.87 4.57
CA THR A 21 -7.63 -6.20 3.89
C THR A 21 -6.67 -7.22 3.27
N VAL A 22 -6.29 -8.27 4.02
CA VAL A 22 -5.43 -9.35 3.50
C VAL A 22 -6.10 -10.08 2.33
N ALA A 23 -7.39 -10.37 2.42
CA ALA A 23 -8.13 -11.02 1.34
C ALA A 23 -8.27 -10.12 0.09
N ALA A 24 -8.39 -8.80 0.26
CA ALA A 24 -8.37 -7.86 -0.85
C ALA A 24 -6.98 -7.81 -1.52
N ALA A 25 -5.92 -7.74 -0.71
CA ALA A 25 -4.54 -7.77 -1.17
C ALA A 25 -4.23 -9.04 -1.99
N ALA A 26 -4.55 -10.22 -1.45
CA ALA A 26 -4.31 -11.49 -2.12
C ALA A 26 -5.04 -11.58 -3.46
N ARG A 27 -6.27 -11.05 -3.54
CA ARG A 27 -7.03 -11.01 -4.81
C ARG A 27 -6.42 -10.05 -5.83
N ALA A 28 -5.96 -8.87 -5.41
CA ALA A 28 -5.28 -7.95 -6.29
C ALA A 28 -4.02 -8.58 -6.88
N MET A 29 -3.19 -9.21 -6.04
CA MET A 29 -1.96 -9.89 -6.44
C MET A 29 -2.23 -11.06 -7.39
N ALA A 30 -3.26 -11.87 -7.11
CA ALA A 30 -3.67 -12.98 -7.98
C ALA A 30 -4.17 -12.52 -9.36
N ALA A 31 -4.70 -11.30 -9.45
CA ALA A 31 -5.11 -10.67 -10.71
C ALA A 31 -3.96 -9.97 -11.44
N GLY A 32 -2.72 -10.04 -10.92
CA GLY A 32 -1.56 -9.35 -11.48
C GLY A 32 -1.47 -7.87 -11.10
N GLY A 33 -2.37 -7.38 -10.24
CA GLY A 33 -2.38 -6.00 -9.79
C GLY A 33 -1.51 -5.78 -8.54
N PRO A 34 -1.10 -4.53 -8.27
CA PRO A 34 -0.33 -4.22 -7.07
C PRO A 34 -1.20 -4.21 -5.81
N TYR A 35 -0.57 -4.49 -4.68
CA TYR A 35 -1.10 -4.24 -3.35
C TYR A 35 -0.58 -2.91 -2.82
N ALA A 36 -1.50 -2.02 -2.39
CA ALA A 36 -1.15 -0.72 -1.83
C ALA A 36 -1.13 -0.77 -0.30
N LEU A 37 -0.05 -0.27 0.31
CA LEU A 37 0.09 -0.13 1.76
C LEU A 37 0.69 1.22 2.14
N TRP A 38 0.42 1.67 3.36
CA TRP A 38 1.01 2.90 3.90
C TRP A 38 2.16 2.54 4.83
N GLU A 39 3.37 2.97 4.50
CA GLU A 39 4.59 2.73 5.26
C GLU A 39 5.29 4.07 5.52
N ASP A 40 5.54 4.39 6.80
CA ASP A 40 6.27 5.60 7.22
C ASP A 40 5.78 6.92 6.60
N GLY A 41 4.47 7.06 6.40
CA GLY A 41 3.90 8.28 5.82
C GLY A 41 3.87 8.31 4.29
N VAL A 42 4.29 7.23 3.63
CA VAL A 42 4.37 7.10 2.18
C VAL A 42 3.46 5.96 1.70
N LEU A 43 2.82 6.16 0.54
CA LEU A 43 2.09 5.11 -0.14
C LEU A 43 3.09 4.21 -0.88
N VAL A 44 3.09 2.92 -0.59
CA VAL A 44 3.93 1.93 -1.27
C VAL A 44 3.03 0.97 -2.05
N LEU A 45 3.33 0.80 -3.33
CA LEU A 45 2.71 -0.20 -4.20
C LEU A 45 3.66 -1.40 -4.31
N LEU A 46 3.23 -2.57 -3.83
CA LEU A 46 3.94 -3.83 -3.97
C LEU A 46 3.36 -4.61 -5.15
N TYR A 47 4.18 -4.91 -6.14
CA TYR A 47 3.79 -5.65 -7.34
C TYR A 47 4.02 -7.16 -7.15
N PRO A 48 3.33 -8.02 -7.93
CA PRO A 48 3.45 -9.48 -7.81
C PRO A 48 4.85 -10.05 -8.06
N ASP A 49 5.70 -9.33 -8.81
CA ASP A 49 7.10 -9.67 -9.07
C ASP A 49 8.05 -9.29 -7.92
N GLY A 50 7.52 -8.68 -6.86
CA GLY A 50 8.30 -8.19 -5.72
C GLY A 50 8.87 -6.78 -5.92
N HIS A 51 8.61 -6.13 -7.06
CA HIS A 51 8.92 -4.71 -7.24
C HIS A 51 8.08 -3.85 -6.29
N CYS A 52 8.68 -2.78 -5.77
CA CYS A 52 8.00 -1.81 -4.91
C CYS A 52 8.13 -0.41 -5.50
N GLU A 53 7.03 0.32 -5.57
CA GLU A 53 7.00 1.73 -5.98
C GLU A 53 6.51 2.61 -4.82
N ARG A 54 7.32 3.58 -4.40
CA ARG A 54 6.98 4.55 -3.37
C ARG A 54 6.34 5.77 -4.05
N VAL A 55 5.04 5.95 -3.87
CA VAL A 55 4.26 7.03 -4.50
C VAL A 55 4.32 8.27 -3.61
N GLY A 56 4.82 9.38 -4.18
CA GLY A 56 4.92 10.67 -3.50
C GLY A 56 6.32 11.04 -3.02
N GLU A 57 7.28 10.11 -3.07
CA GLU A 57 8.70 10.49 -3.12
C GLU A 57 8.95 11.11 -4.51
N LYS A 58 9.35 12.39 -4.56
CA LYS A 58 9.90 12.95 -5.80
C LYS A 58 11.09 12.08 -6.16
N ASN A 59 10.94 11.28 -7.21
CA ASN A 59 12.07 10.65 -7.83
C ASN A 59 12.98 11.76 -8.40
N ASP A 60 14.06 12.08 -7.70
CA ASP A 60 15.22 12.77 -8.26
C ASP A 60 15.95 11.80 -9.22
N TYR A 61 15.23 11.29 -10.23
CA TYR A 61 15.88 10.70 -11.40
C TYR A 61 16.51 11.86 -12.16
N ARG A 62 17.78 12.07 -11.82
CA ARG A 62 18.82 12.79 -12.55
C ARG A 62 18.41 13.16 -13.97
N GLU A 63 18.24 14.46 -14.17
CA GLU A 63 18.64 15.13 -15.41
C GLU A 63 20.03 14.60 -15.80
N ASN A 64 20.14 13.77 -16.83
CA ASN A 64 21.34 13.59 -17.64
C ASN A 64 20.99 12.72 -18.85
N GLU A 65 21.44 13.16 -20.02
CA GLU A 65 21.32 12.53 -21.34
C GLU A 65 20.18 13.02 -22.25
N HIS A 66 20.17 14.32 -22.54
CA HIS A 66 19.91 14.80 -23.90
C HIS A 66 20.77 16.03 -24.22
N GLU A 67 22.09 15.85 -24.19
CA GLU A 67 23.01 16.61 -25.04
C GLU A 67 23.38 15.72 -26.24
N ARG A 68 22.74 15.96 -27.38
CA ARG A 68 23.31 15.79 -28.72
C ARG A 68 22.66 16.75 -29.69
#